data_AF-A0A9D1GQB8-F1
#
_entry.id   AF-A0A9D1GQB8-F1
#
_cell.length_a   1.000
_cell.length_b   1.000
_cell.length_c   1.000
_cell.angle_alpha   90.00
_cell.angle_beta   90.00
_cell.angle_gamma   90.00
#
_symmetry.space_group_name_H-M   'P 1'
#
loop_
_entity.id
_entity.type
_entity.pdbx_description
1 polymer ?
#
loop_
_entity_poly.entity_id
_entity_poly.type
_entity_poly.pdbx_seq_one_letter_code
_entity_poly.pdbx_strand_id
1 'polypeptide(L)'
;MKKILIFAAALLAFSSCQSFKEEWQPVFTGEYDKPAVDLPVDMKANTTIAELAAKYKTGRPWTIDENIVISGIVSTTDRYGNFYKSFYIQDETGGIELKLGKNGLYNDYLPGQRIYVDCRDLELGMYGYKSGSGNGMVQIGFNNGTDDTYETSYIESSIIIDTHVFKGEVEGEVEPVVLDVADFPGESDTQSTNEYIGRLVTIKNLHYGYVDYTYDKAGELNEAFALLYIDSNKDKKASSNRIFISGEDTGITTWAMSEEKMDSYLQSGIWDGVEIGNANDYNYGTVGDYRDRLDPISGDGYYGIDRNAYSVSQYFSTEPGGQGECVQIRTSGYCRFADTEIDPEVLAGRKTIDVTGILTLYQGRIQVTVNNITDITVNQ
;
A
#
# COMPACT_ATOMS: atom_id res chain seq x y z
N MET A 1 60.22 11.70 -59.22
CA MET A 1 59.44 12.19 -58.06
C MET A 1 58.00 11.70 -58.26
N LYS A 2 57.57 10.60 -57.61
CA LYS A 2 56.61 10.56 -56.45
C LYS A 2 55.41 11.51 -56.65
N LYS A 3 54.11 11.16 -56.66
CA LYS A 3 53.22 9.98 -56.41
C LYS A 3 51.91 10.32 -57.18
N ILE A 4 51.26 9.46 -57.98
CA ILE A 4 50.39 8.30 -57.70
C ILE A 4 49.05 8.61 -56.98
N LEU A 5 47.97 8.32 -57.74
CA LEU A 5 46.59 7.88 -57.43
C LEU A 5 45.54 8.86 -56.88
N ILE A 6 44.55 9.14 -57.73
CA ILE A 6 43.16 9.45 -57.37
C ILE A 6 42.29 8.37 -58.02
N PHE A 7 41.70 7.48 -57.23
CA PHE A 7 40.47 6.72 -57.57
C PHE A 7 39.91 6.07 -56.29
N ALA A 8 38.58 5.97 -56.24
CA ALA A 8 37.74 5.26 -55.27
C ALA A 8 37.21 6.05 -54.06
N ALA A 9 36.03 6.67 -54.24
CA ALA A 9 35.08 6.98 -53.17
C ALA A 9 33.62 6.82 -53.67
N ALA A 10 33.31 5.70 -54.34
CA ALA A 10 31.96 5.40 -54.82
C ALA A 10 31.54 3.94 -54.58
N LEU A 11 32.02 3.32 -53.49
CA LEU A 11 31.76 1.90 -53.20
C LEU A 11 31.40 1.60 -51.73
N LEU A 12 30.85 2.57 -50.99
CA LEU A 12 30.35 2.37 -49.62
C LEU A 12 28.85 2.66 -49.45
N ALA A 13 28.10 2.88 -50.52
CA ALA A 13 26.66 3.19 -50.45
C ALA A 13 25.72 2.04 -50.85
N PHE A 14 26.20 0.78 -50.89
CA PHE A 14 25.37 -0.38 -51.25
C PHE A 14 25.08 -1.37 -50.10
N SER A 15 25.60 -1.16 -48.88
CA SER A 15 25.24 -2.02 -47.72
C SER A 15 24.10 -1.45 -46.85
N SER A 16 23.62 -0.23 -47.10
CA SER A 16 22.51 0.37 -46.33
C SER A 16 21.12 -0.06 -46.80
N CYS A 17 21.00 -0.71 -47.97
CA CYS A 17 19.73 -1.22 -48.47
C CYS A 17 19.39 -2.64 -47.98
N GLN A 18 20.26 -3.30 -47.20
CA GLN A 18 19.93 -4.55 -46.52
C GLN A 18 19.26 -4.30 -45.16
N SER A 19 19.68 -3.29 -44.39
CA SER A 19 19.03 -2.96 -43.10
C SER A 19 17.60 -2.44 -43.30
N PHE A 20 17.36 -1.60 -44.32
CA PHE A 20 16.00 -1.15 -44.67
C PHE A 20 15.09 -2.27 -45.20
N LYS A 21 15.63 -3.41 -45.65
CA LYS A 21 14.81 -4.57 -46.05
C LYS A 21 14.46 -5.46 -44.86
N GLU A 22 15.27 -5.49 -43.81
CA GLU A 22 14.96 -6.23 -42.58
C GLU A 22 13.95 -5.49 -41.69
N GLU A 23 13.97 -4.15 -41.67
CA GLU A 23 13.00 -3.35 -40.90
C GLU A 23 11.55 -3.41 -41.46
N TRP A 24 11.39 -3.74 -42.74
CA TRP A 24 10.09 -3.77 -43.44
C TRP A 24 9.75 -5.16 -43.99
N GLN A 25 10.19 -6.23 -43.32
CA GLN A 25 9.64 -7.56 -43.59
C GLN A 25 8.13 -7.52 -43.34
N PRO A 26 7.29 -8.12 -44.22
CA PRO A 26 5.87 -8.21 -43.94
C PRO A 26 5.69 -8.92 -42.61
N VAL A 27 5.14 -8.21 -41.62
CA VAL A 27 4.72 -8.81 -40.37
C VAL A 27 3.74 -9.94 -40.70
N PHE A 28 3.86 -11.06 -40.00
CA PHE A 28 2.90 -12.15 -40.13
C PHE A 28 1.49 -11.57 -39.93
N THR A 29 0.69 -11.56 -41.01
CA THR A 29 -0.70 -11.09 -41.00
C THR A 29 -1.69 -12.25 -40.91
N GLY A 30 -1.24 -13.43 -40.46
CA GLY A 30 -2.16 -14.50 -40.17
C GLY A 30 -3.09 -14.06 -39.04
N GLU A 31 -4.36 -14.45 -39.10
CA GLU A 31 -5.23 -14.33 -37.95
C GLU A 31 -4.61 -15.16 -36.83
N TYR A 32 -4.14 -14.49 -35.79
CA TYR A 32 -3.86 -15.18 -34.54
C TYR A 32 -5.17 -15.82 -34.09
N ASP A 33 -5.10 -17.07 -33.61
CA ASP A 33 -6.22 -17.62 -32.87
C ASP A 33 -6.59 -16.60 -31.80
N LYS A 34 -7.90 -16.29 -31.70
CA LYS A 34 -8.38 -15.41 -30.64
C LYS A 34 -7.82 -15.95 -29.32
N PRO A 35 -7.24 -15.10 -28.46
CA PRO A 35 -6.75 -15.58 -27.17
C PRO A 35 -7.85 -16.39 -26.50
N ALA A 36 -7.47 -17.54 -25.94
CA ALA A 36 -8.42 -18.38 -25.23
C ALA A 36 -9.13 -17.52 -24.19
N VAL A 37 -10.47 -17.55 -24.21
CA VAL A 37 -11.24 -16.85 -23.19
C VAL A 37 -10.92 -17.51 -21.86
N ASP A 38 -10.46 -16.73 -20.90
CA ASP A 38 -10.20 -17.23 -19.56
C ASP A 38 -11.55 -17.55 -18.91
N LEU A 39 -11.83 -18.84 -18.75
CA LEU A 39 -13.10 -19.33 -18.23
C LEU A 39 -12.98 -19.50 -16.72
N PRO A 40 -14.02 -19.11 -15.96
CA PRO A 40 -14.11 -19.42 -14.55
C PRO A 40 -13.83 -20.90 -14.27
N VAL A 41 -13.00 -21.17 -13.28
CA VAL A 41 -12.81 -22.53 -12.75
C VAL A 41 -13.75 -22.77 -11.57
N ASP A 42 -14.15 -24.02 -11.39
CA ASP A 42 -14.79 -24.51 -10.18
C ASP A 42 -13.81 -25.45 -9.46
N MET A 43 -13.25 -24.96 -8.36
CA MET A 43 -12.31 -25.68 -7.50
C MET A 43 -12.90 -25.85 -6.11
N LYS A 44 -12.44 -26.88 -5.38
CA LYS A 44 -12.85 -27.10 -4.00
C LYS A 44 -11.77 -26.60 -3.04
N ALA A 45 -12.08 -25.54 -2.29
CA ALA A 45 -11.28 -25.16 -1.13
C ALA A 45 -11.36 -26.27 -0.06
N ASN A 46 -10.23 -26.52 0.61
CA ASN A 46 -10.11 -27.52 1.66
C ASN A 46 -9.77 -26.91 3.03
N THR A 47 -9.49 -25.62 3.08
CA THR A 47 -9.08 -24.86 4.25
C THR A 47 -9.74 -23.48 4.17
N THR A 48 -10.26 -22.97 5.28
CA THR A 48 -10.76 -21.60 5.39
C THR A 48 -9.62 -20.60 5.60
N ILE A 49 -9.87 -19.31 5.38
CA ILE A 49 -8.85 -18.27 5.59
C ILE A 49 -8.40 -18.23 7.06
N ALA A 50 -9.32 -18.34 8.01
CA ALA A 50 -8.97 -18.36 9.44
C ALA A 50 -8.14 -19.59 9.81
N GLU A 51 -8.45 -20.78 9.27
CA GLU A 51 -7.67 -22.00 9.49
C GLU A 51 -6.26 -21.90 8.90
N LEU A 52 -6.10 -21.27 7.74
CA LEU A 52 -4.78 -20.99 7.16
C LEU A 52 -3.99 -20.03 8.05
N ALA A 53 -4.60 -18.92 8.48
CA ALA A 53 -3.96 -17.96 9.36
C ALA A 53 -3.55 -18.58 10.71
N ALA A 54 -4.34 -19.51 11.25
CA ALA A 54 -4.02 -20.23 12.49
C ALA A 54 -2.76 -21.11 12.40
N LYS A 55 -2.35 -21.51 11.19
CA LYS A 55 -1.12 -22.29 10.97
C LYS A 55 0.14 -21.43 11.06
N TYR A 56 0.03 -20.13 10.82
CA TYR A 56 1.16 -19.22 10.90
C TYR A 56 1.63 -19.04 12.36
N LYS A 57 2.95 -19.09 12.56
CA LYS A 57 3.57 -18.87 13.88
C LYS A 57 4.13 -17.45 13.89
N THR A 58 3.63 -16.61 14.78
CA THR A 58 4.05 -15.21 14.91
C THR A 58 5.56 -15.01 14.85
N GLY A 59 6.01 -14.18 13.90
CA GLY A 59 7.42 -13.86 13.65
C GLY A 59 8.22 -14.97 12.96
N ARG A 60 7.54 -15.97 12.39
CA ARG A 60 8.16 -17.10 11.70
C ARG A 60 7.46 -17.32 10.36
N PRO A 61 7.97 -16.68 9.28
CA PRO A 61 7.52 -16.95 7.92
C PRO A 61 7.51 -18.45 7.62
N TRP A 62 6.54 -18.88 6.84
CA TRP A 62 6.38 -20.29 6.47
C TRP A 62 6.09 -20.45 4.98
N THR A 63 7.02 -21.08 4.26
CA THR A 63 6.74 -21.64 2.93
C THR A 63 5.85 -22.87 3.10
N ILE A 64 4.65 -22.81 2.57
CA ILE A 64 3.64 -23.84 2.75
C ILE A 64 4.04 -25.08 1.95
N ASP A 65 4.32 -26.16 2.67
CA ASP A 65 4.63 -27.49 2.11
C ASP A 65 3.42 -28.45 2.14
N GLU A 66 2.27 -27.95 2.58
CA GLU A 66 1.02 -28.69 2.67
C GLU A 66 0.13 -28.49 1.42
N ASN A 67 -0.78 -29.44 1.17
CA ASN A 67 -1.80 -29.30 0.14
C ASN A 67 -2.98 -28.46 0.66
N ILE A 68 -2.83 -27.14 0.62
CA ILE A 68 -3.83 -26.18 1.09
C ILE A 68 -4.39 -25.42 -0.09
N VAL A 69 -5.71 -25.41 -0.21
CA VAL A 69 -6.44 -24.57 -1.15
C VAL A 69 -7.47 -23.77 -0.38
N ILE A 70 -7.37 -22.44 -0.45
CA ILE A 70 -8.36 -21.52 0.08
C ILE A 70 -9.22 -20.94 -1.05
N SER A 71 -10.37 -20.38 -0.70
CA SER A 71 -11.19 -19.60 -1.63
C SER A 71 -11.78 -18.39 -0.91
N GLY A 72 -11.95 -17.30 -1.64
CA GLY A 72 -12.62 -16.10 -1.14
C GLY A 72 -13.10 -15.23 -2.29
N ILE A 73 -13.95 -14.25 -1.96
CA ILE A 73 -14.41 -13.24 -2.90
C ILE A 73 -13.51 -12.01 -2.80
N VAL A 74 -13.09 -11.47 -3.95
CA VAL A 74 -12.29 -10.24 -4.02
C VAL A 74 -13.08 -9.07 -3.42
N SER A 75 -12.51 -8.43 -2.41
CA SER A 75 -13.12 -7.31 -1.68
C SER A 75 -12.45 -5.95 -1.95
N THR A 76 -11.35 -5.93 -2.70
CA THR A 76 -10.61 -4.70 -3.01
C THR A 76 -10.26 -4.55 -4.48
N THR A 77 -9.76 -3.36 -4.83
CA THR A 77 -9.26 -3.06 -6.16
C THR A 77 -8.03 -2.14 -6.08
N ASP A 78 -7.01 -2.41 -6.90
CA ASP A 78 -5.85 -1.52 -7.06
C ASP A 78 -6.12 -0.37 -8.04
N ARG A 79 -7.34 -0.28 -8.62
CA ARG A 79 -7.72 0.73 -9.63
C ARG A 79 -7.42 2.16 -9.20
N TYR A 80 -7.64 2.46 -7.93
CA TYR A 80 -7.48 3.80 -7.36
C TYR A 80 -6.12 4.03 -6.72
N GLY A 81 -5.22 3.03 -6.70
CA GLY A 81 -3.82 3.18 -6.27
C GLY A 81 -3.59 3.19 -4.75
N ASN A 82 -4.60 2.89 -3.93
CA ASN A 82 -4.39 2.75 -2.48
C ASN A 82 -3.86 1.35 -2.11
N PHE A 83 -4.43 0.30 -2.70
CA PHE A 83 -3.84 -1.04 -2.71
C PHE A 83 -2.79 -1.12 -3.82
N TYR A 84 -1.60 -1.64 -3.51
CA TYR A 84 -0.46 -1.62 -4.42
C TYR A 84 -0.02 -3.04 -4.77
N LYS A 85 -0.25 -3.43 -6.03
CA LYS A 85 0.17 -4.74 -6.57
C LYS A 85 -0.31 -5.95 -5.75
N SER A 86 -1.42 -5.76 -5.04
CA SER A 86 -2.09 -6.75 -4.22
C SER A 86 -3.59 -6.50 -4.22
N PHE A 87 -4.33 -7.50 -3.78
CA PHE A 87 -5.75 -7.39 -3.48
C PHE A 87 -6.10 -8.33 -2.33
N TYR A 88 -7.28 -8.14 -1.77
CA TYR A 88 -7.80 -8.95 -0.68
C TYR A 88 -8.91 -9.86 -1.19
N ILE A 89 -8.93 -11.08 -0.66
CA ILE A 89 -10.06 -11.99 -0.76
C ILE A 89 -10.59 -12.27 0.64
N GLN A 90 -11.88 -12.55 0.74
CA GLN A 90 -12.49 -12.94 2.01
C GLN A 90 -13.50 -14.07 1.86
N ASP A 91 -13.56 -14.91 2.88
CA ASP A 91 -14.60 -15.91 3.08
C ASP A 91 -15.42 -15.54 4.32
N GLU A 92 -16.21 -16.49 4.82
CA GLU A 92 -17.06 -16.30 6.00
C GLU A 92 -16.25 -16.23 7.31
N THR A 93 -14.96 -16.60 7.29
CA THR A 93 -14.11 -16.76 8.48
C THR A 93 -13.04 -15.67 8.61
N GLY A 94 -12.68 -14.98 7.54
CA GLY A 94 -11.63 -13.97 7.55
C GLY A 94 -11.33 -13.40 6.17
N GLY A 95 -10.40 -12.45 6.13
CA GLY A 95 -9.83 -11.95 4.87
C GLY A 95 -8.32 -12.05 4.84
N ILE A 96 -7.76 -12.11 3.63
CA ILE A 96 -6.32 -12.26 3.43
C ILE A 96 -5.86 -11.50 2.19
N GLU A 97 -4.68 -10.90 2.31
CA GLU A 97 -4.02 -10.21 1.21
C GLU A 97 -3.24 -11.20 0.33
N LEU A 98 -3.38 -11.06 -0.98
CA LEU A 98 -2.58 -11.74 -1.99
C LEU A 98 -1.64 -10.75 -2.68
N LYS A 99 -0.34 -10.90 -2.49
CA LYS A 99 0.70 -10.02 -3.03
C LYS A 99 1.18 -10.50 -4.41
N LEU A 100 0.59 -10.02 -5.51
CA LEU A 100 0.89 -10.52 -6.86
C LEU A 100 1.97 -9.74 -7.63
N GLY A 101 2.34 -8.53 -7.22
CA GLY A 101 3.47 -7.82 -7.86
C GLY A 101 3.20 -7.23 -9.26
N LYS A 102 2.03 -7.53 -9.85
CA LYS A 102 1.56 -6.95 -11.12
C LYS A 102 0.83 -5.63 -10.88
N ASN A 103 0.92 -4.73 -11.84
CA ASN A 103 0.12 -3.50 -11.87
C ASN A 103 -1.21 -3.77 -12.60
N GLY A 104 -2.26 -3.03 -12.24
CA GLY A 104 -3.53 -3.07 -12.97
C GLY A 104 -4.31 -4.35 -12.75
N LEU A 105 -4.20 -4.93 -11.54
CA LEU A 105 -4.86 -6.16 -11.13
C LEU A 105 -6.38 -6.05 -11.27
N TYR A 106 -6.95 -4.85 -11.17
CA TYR A 106 -8.37 -4.56 -11.39
C TYR A 106 -8.90 -4.96 -12.78
N ASN A 107 -8.04 -5.23 -13.76
CA ASN A 107 -8.45 -5.78 -15.06
C ASN A 107 -8.56 -7.31 -15.05
N ASP A 108 -7.81 -7.97 -14.17
CA ASP A 108 -7.68 -9.43 -14.10
C ASP A 108 -8.57 -10.02 -12.99
N TYR A 109 -8.70 -9.31 -11.86
CA TYR A 109 -9.38 -9.73 -10.63
C TYR A 109 -10.42 -8.68 -10.24
N LEU A 110 -11.69 -8.98 -10.49
CA LEU A 110 -12.78 -8.04 -10.27
C LEU A 110 -13.29 -8.11 -8.83
N PRO A 111 -13.66 -6.99 -8.20
CA PRO A 111 -14.48 -7.03 -6.99
C PRO A 111 -15.70 -7.93 -7.17
N GLY A 112 -15.98 -8.79 -6.19
CA GLY A 112 -17.04 -9.78 -6.28
C GLY A 112 -16.71 -11.06 -7.06
N GLN A 113 -15.49 -11.18 -7.59
CA GLN A 113 -15.03 -12.42 -8.22
C GLN A 113 -14.50 -13.41 -7.19
N ARG A 114 -14.92 -14.67 -7.30
CA ARG A 114 -14.34 -15.75 -6.51
C ARG A 114 -12.93 -16.07 -7.00
N ILE A 115 -12.01 -16.22 -6.07
CA ILE A 115 -10.63 -16.64 -6.34
C ILE A 115 -10.35 -17.91 -5.53
N TYR A 116 -9.60 -18.81 -6.14
CA TYR A 116 -9.02 -19.97 -5.49
C TYR A 116 -7.52 -19.81 -5.46
N VAL A 117 -6.90 -20.12 -4.32
CA VAL A 117 -5.46 -20.05 -4.16
C VAL A 117 -4.95 -21.43 -3.76
N ASP A 118 -4.16 -22.08 -4.64
CA ASP A 118 -3.29 -23.18 -4.22
C ASP A 118 -2.12 -22.54 -3.48
N CYS A 119 -2.09 -22.74 -2.16
CA CYS A 119 -1.14 -22.08 -1.31
C CYS A 119 0.21 -22.82 -1.24
N ARG A 120 0.33 -24.03 -1.82
CA ARG A 120 1.58 -24.78 -1.80
C ARG A 120 2.70 -23.95 -2.43
N ASP A 121 3.90 -24.03 -1.87
CA ASP A 121 5.11 -23.31 -2.31
C ASP A 121 5.01 -21.77 -2.22
N LEU A 122 3.88 -21.22 -1.76
CA LEU A 122 3.76 -19.80 -1.38
C LEU A 122 4.18 -19.58 0.08
N GLU A 123 4.46 -18.33 0.42
CA GLU A 123 4.91 -17.93 1.75
C GLU A 123 3.78 -17.27 2.55
N LEU A 124 3.54 -17.74 3.77
CA LEU A 124 2.83 -16.96 4.78
C LEU A 124 3.80 -16.08 5.54
N GLY A 125 3.41 -14.83 5.72
CA GLY A 125 4.05 -13.92 6.66
C GLY A 125 3.03 -12.99 7.29
N MET A 126 3.48 -12.19 8.25
CA MET A 126 2.64 -11.27 9.00
C MET A 126 3.04 -9.82 8.70
N TYR A 127 2.14 -9.09 8.03
CA TYR A 127 2.27 -7.65 7.86
C TYR A 127 2.08 -6.95 9.20
N GLY A 128 2.97 -6.00 9.52
CA GLY A 128 2.82 -5.16 10.70
C GLY A 128 3.23 -5.80 12.02
N TYR A 129 3.78 -7.02 12.00
CA TYR A 129 4.34 -7.61 13.21
C TYR A 129 5.64 -6.91 13.64
N LYS A 130 5.76 -6.65 14.94
CA LYS A 130 7.02 -6.27 15.57
C LYS A 130 7.08 -6.91 16.96
N SER A 131 8.16 -7.64 17.21
CA SER A 131 8.36 -8.32 18.48
C SER A 131 8.22 -7.36 19.66
N GLY A 132 7.28 -7.65 20.57
CA GLY A 132 7.01 -6.84 21.75
C GLY A 132 6.13 -5.61 21.50
N SER A 133 5.51 -5.47 20.33
CA SER A 133 4.63 -4.34 20.00
C SER A 133 3.26 -4.77 19.47
N GLY A 134 2.86 -6.03 19.65
CA GLY A 134 1.57 -6.55 19.16
C GLY A 134 1.67 -7.27 17.80
N ASN A 135 0.59 -7.96 17.45
CA ASN A 135 0.46 -8.76 16.24
C ASN A 135 0.11 -7.91 15.02
N GLY A 136 0.29 -8.52 13.86
CA GLY A 136 -0.12 -7.98 12.59
C GLY A 136 -1.16 -8.88 11.92
N MET A 137 -1.29 -8.73 10.61
CA MET A 137 -2.20 -9.55 9.81
C MET A 137 -1.42 -10.57 8.97
N VAL A 138 -1.87 -11.83 8.94
CA VAL A 138 -1.29 -12.86 8.06
C VAL A 138 -1.63 -12.54 6.59
N GLN A 139 -0.67 -12.71 5.70
CA GLN A 139 -0.78 -12.43 4.26
C GLN A 139 -0.07 -13.52 3.45
N ILE A 140 -0.45 -13.66 2.18
CA ILE A 140 0.18 -14.59 1.23
C ILE A 140 1.04 -13.81 0.25
N GLY A 141 2.27 -14.28 0.08
CA GLY A 141 3.17 -13.78 -0.95
C GLY A 141 4.13 -14.86 -1.42
N PHE A 142 5.32 -14.44 -1.83
CA PHE A 142 6.39 -15.34 -2.19
C PHE A 142 7.53 -15.28 -1.15
N ASN A 143 8.36 -16.31 -1.12
CA ASN A 143 9.49 -16.36 -0.21
C ASN A 143 10.47 -15.21 -0.54
N ASN A 144 10.85 -14.41 0.46
CA ASN A 144 11.74 -13.25 0.29
C ASN A 144 13.24 -13.63 0.34
N GLY A 145 13.56 -14.92 0.34
CA GLY A 145 14.91 -15.46 0.42
C GLY A 145 15.59 -15.09 1.74
N THR A 146 16.61 -14.24 1.65
CA THR A 146 17.43 -13.81 2.79
C THR A 146 17.17 -12.36 3.22
N ASP A 147 16.24 -11.64 2.59
CA ASP A 147 15.88 -10.29 3.03
C ASP A 147 14.94 -10.40 4.24
N ASP A 148 15.48 -10.04 5.41
CA ASP A 148 14.80 -10.08 6.71
C ASP A 148 13.92 -8.84 6.98
N THR A 149 13.83 -7.91 6.01
CA THR A 149 13.05 -6.68 6.19
C THR A 149 11.54 -6.97 6.19
N TYR A 150 11.10 -7.90 5.35
CA TYR A 150 9.71 -8.30 5.23
C TYR A 150 9.59 -9.82 5.17
N GLU A 151 8.55 -10.34 5.81
CA GLU A 151 8.31 -11.79 5.88
C GLU A 151 7.87 -12.41 4.54
N THR A 152 7.34 -11.60 3.62
CA THR A 152 6.95 -12.05 2.27
C THR A 152 7.34 -11.03 1.21
N SER A 153 7.66 -11.51 0.01
CA SER A 153 7.79 -10.73 -1.22
C SER A 153 6.51 -10.86 -2.08
N TYR A 154 6.50 -10.22 -3.26
CA TYR A 154 5.41 -10.38 -4.22
C TYR A 154 5.60 -11.65 -5.07
N ILE A 155 4.50 -12.28 -5.49
CA ILE A 155 4.46 -13.37 -6.47
C ILE A 155 4.63 -12.77 -7.88
N GLU A 156 5.79 -12.19 -8.19
CA GLU A 156 5.95 -11.35 -9.39
C GLU A 156 5.90 -12.13 -10.73
N SER A 157 6.14 -13.43 -10.70
CA SER A 157 6.15 -14.27 -11.90
C SER A 157 4.74 -14.62 -12.33
N SER A 158 4.33 -14.22 -13.54
CA SER A 158 3.02 -14.58 -14.09
C SER A 158 2.80 -16.09 -14.15
N ILE A 159 3.84 -16.89 -14.40
CA ILE A 159 3.73 -18.35 -14.41
C ILE A 159 3.39 -18.89 -13.01
N ILE A 160 3.95 -18.30 -11.95
CA ILE A 160 3.64 -18.70 -10.58
C ILE A 160 2.21 -18.26 -10.24
N ILE A 161 1.82 -17.05 -10.61
CA ILE A 161 0.43 -16.57 -10.43
C ILE A 161 -0.55 -17.51 -11.14
N ASP A 162 -0.33 -17.82 -12.41
CA ASP A 162 -1.24 -18.64 -13.23
C ASP A 162 -1.36 -20.09 -12.76
N THR A 163 -0.40 -20.57 -11.94
CA THR A 163 -0.41 -21.92 -11.38
C THR A 163 -0.94 -21.99 -9.95
N HIS A 164 -1.17 -20.84 -9.30
CA HIS A 164 -1.56 -20.78 -7.89
C HIS A 164 -2.84 -19.97 -7.67
N VAL A 165 -3.13 -18.98 -8.50
CA VAL A 165 -4.26 -18.05 -8.33
C VAL A 165 -5.23 -18.24 -9.49
N PHE A 166 -6.34 -18.89 -9.21
CA PHE A 166 -7.33 -19.27 -10.20
C PHE A 166 -8.61 -18.45 -10.05
N LYS A 167 -9.15 -18.00 -11.19
CA LYS A 167 -10.35 -17.17 -11.24
C LYS A 167 -11.60 -18.04 -11.34
N GLY A 168 -12.51 -17.87 -10.39
CA GLY A 168 -13.86 -18.42 -10.39
C GLY A 168 -14.88 -17.43 -10.96
N GLU A 169 -16.15 -17.73 -10.71
CA GLU A 169 -17.29 -16.93 -11.16
C GLU A 169 -17.34 -15.56 -10.46
N VAL A 170 -18.03 -14.61 -11.10
CA VAL A 170 -18.36 -13.32 -10.48
C VAL A 170 -19.70 -13.49 -9.75
N GLU A 171 -19.66 -13.38 -8.42
CA GLU A 171 -20.79 -13.73 -7.54
C GLU A 171 -21.50 -12.51 -6.94
N GLY A 172 -20.96 -11.31 -7.17
CA GLY A 172 -21.45 -10.06 -6.63
C GLY A 172 -20.46 -9.44 -5.63
N GLU A 173 -20.46 -8.11 -5.53
CA GLU A 173 -19.56 -7.41 -4.63
C GLU A 173 -19.79 -7.80 -3.16
N VAL A 174 -18.72 -7.77 -2.37
CA VAL A 174 -18.79 -8.05 -0.95
C VAL A 174 -19.53 -6.92 -0.24
N GLU A 175 -20.58 -7.26 0.48
CA GLU A 175 -21.25 -6.33 1.40
C GLU A 175 -20.40 -6.13 2.66
N PRO A 176 -20.09 -4.88 3.06
CA PRO A 176 -19.28 -4.63 4.24
C PRO A 176 -20.04 -4.98 5.52
N VAL A 177 -19.30 -5.51 6.51
CA VAL A 177 -19.85 -5.75 7.85
C VAL A 177 -19.73 -4.47 8.68
N VAL A 178 -20.83 -3.97 9.24
CA VAL A 178 -20.80 -2.83 10.16
C VAL A 178 -20.32 -3.33 11.53
N LEU A 179 -19.26 -2.72 12.06
CA LEU A 179 -18.69 -3.11 13.35
C LEU A 179 -19.14 -2.19 14.48
N ASP A 180 -19.37 -2.79 15.65
CA ASP A 180 -19.40 -2.10 16.93
C ASP A 180 -18.00 -2.15 17.58
N VAL A 181 -17.75 -1.30 18.57
CA VAL A 181 -16.45 -1.27 19.29
C VAL A 181 -16.11 -2.64 19.91
N ALA A 182 -17.11 -3.41 20.32
CA ALA A 182 -16.91 -4.75 20.89
C ALA A 182 -16.38 -5.79 19.89
N ASP A 183 -16.50 -5.51 18.59
CA ASP A 183 -16.00 -6.37 17.51
C ASP A 183 -14.52 -6.11 17.19
N PHE A 184 -13.95 -5.02 17.73
CA PHE A 184 -12.60 -4.60 17.39
C PHE A 184 -11.55 -5.62 17.84
N PRO A 185 -10.55 -5.92 16.99
CA PRO A 185 -9.47 -6.83 17.34
C PRO A 185 -8.57 -6.23 18.43
N GLY A 186 -8.17 -7.08 19.38
CA GLY A 186 -7.16 -6.76 20.37
C GLY A 186 -5.73 -6.85 19.81
N GLU A 187 -4.75 -6.37 20.59
CA GLU A 187 -3.36 -6.26 20.16
C GLU A 187 -2.68 -7.57 19.75
N SER A 188 -3.20 -8.70 20.21
CA SER A 188 -2.66 -10.03 19.94
C SER A 188 -3.56 -10.87 19.03
N ASP A 189 -4.63 -10.28 18.49
CA ASP A 189 -5.51 -10.99 17.58
C ASP A 189 -4.87 -11.22 16.21
N THR A 190 -5.42 -12.21 15.52
CA THR A 190 -5.14 -12.55 14.12
C THR A 190 -6.45 -12.96 13.46
N GLN A 191 -6.47 -13.22 12.15
CA GLN A 191 -7.67 -13.76 11.49
C GLN A 191 -8.21 -15.05 12.11
N SER A 192 -7.38 -15.78 12.86
CA SER A 192 -7.81 -16.99 13.57
C SER A 192 -8.61 -16.73 14.86
N THR A 193 -8.50 -15.53 15.44
CA THR A 193 -9.16 -15.17 16.71
C THR A 193 -10.17 -14.03 16.55
N ASN A 194 -10.02 -13.20 15.52
CA ASN A 194 -10.99 -12.18 15.15
C ASN A 194 -11.25 -12.26 13.64
N GLU A 195 -12.48 -12.64 13.27
CA GLU A 195 -12.86 -12.88 11.87
C GLU A 195 -12.86 -11.60 11.02
N TYR A 196 -12.89 -10.41 11.61
CA TYR A 196 -12.98 -9.15 10.86
C TYR A 196 -11.64 -8.70 10.30
N ILE A 197 -10.52 -9.24 10.80
CA ILE A 197 -9.19 -8.93 10.27
C ILE A 197 -9.09 -9.42 8.81
N GLY A 198 -8.69 -8.50 7.93
CA GLY A 198 -8.58 -8.67 6.49
C GLY A 198 -9.89 -8.53 5.71
N ARG A 199 -11.03 -8.31 6.39
CA ARG A 199 -12.35 -8.18 5.74
C ARG A 199 -12.72 -6.73 5.47
N LEU A 200 -13.62 -6.55 4.50
CA LEU A 200 -14.31 -5.30 4.25
C LEU A 200 -15.33 -5.03 5.35
N VAL A 201 -15.14 -3.92 6.05
CA VAL A 201 -15.95 -3.50 7.20
C VAL A 201 -16.34 -2.03 7.09
N THR A 202 -17.40 -1.65 7.79
CA THR A 202 -17.80 -0.25 7.99
C THR A 202 -17.72 0.09 9.48
N ILE A 203 -16.98 1.15 9.82
CA ILE A 203 -16.89 1.71 11.17
C ILE A 203 -17.55 3.08 11.13
N LYS A 204 -18.47 3.32 12.06
CA LYS A 204 -19.33 4.53 12.07
C LYS A 204 -18.95 5.52 13.15
N ASN A 205 -19.35 6.77 12.95
CA ASN A 205 -19.27 7.85 13.93
C ASN A 205 -17.86 8.10 14.47
N LEU A 206 -16.85 8.01 13.62
CA LEU A 206 -15.47 8.28 13.99
C LEU A 206 -15.21 9.79 14.15
N HIS A 207 -14.58 10.16 15.25
CA HIS A 207 -14.16 11.51 15.60
C HIS A 207 -12.69 11.71 15.23
N TYR A 208 -12.33 12.86 14.63
CA TYR A 208 -10.94 13.13 14.27
C TYR A 208 -10.04 13.28 15.50
N GLY A 209 -8.85 12.72 15.42
CA GLY A 209 -7.86 12.70 16.50
C GLY A 209 -7.99 11.51 17.44
N TYR A 210 -6.86 11.10 18.03
CA TYR A 210 -6.77 10.05 19.04
C TYR A 210 -5.70 10.40 20.08
N VAL A 211 -6.00 10.19 21.36
CA VAL A 211 -5.04 10.39 22.43
C VAL A 211 -4.32 9.08 22.71
N ASP A 212 -3.02 9.04 22.39
CA ASP A 212 -2.20 7.86 22.66
C ASP A 212 -1.60 7.94 24.07
N TYR A 213 -1.88 6.94 24.91
CA TYR A 213 -1.35 6.83 26.28
C TYR A 213 -0.14 5.90 26.39
N THR A 214 0.38 5.37 25.28
CA THR A 214 1.39 4.30 25.29
C THR A 214 2.86 4.76 25.16
N TYR A 215 3.12 6.02 24.78
CA TYR A 215 4.48 6.56 24.56
C TYR A 215 4.85 7.69 25.52
N ASP A 216 6.12 8.11 25.54
CA ASP A 216 6.65 9.17 26.42
C ASP A 216 5.98 10.55 26.24
N LYS A 217 5.22 10.76 25.15
CA LYS A 217 4.28 11.88 24.93
C LYS A 217 2.83 11.51 25.24
N ALA A 218 2.62 10.70 26.28
CA ALA A 218 1.30 10.20 26.66
C ALA A 218 0.35 11.36 26.96
N GLY A 219 -0.86 11.29 26.39
CA GLY A 219 -1.91 12.26 26.65
C GLY A 219 -2.01 13.42 25.65
N GLU A 220 -1.14 13.47 24.64
CA GLU A 220 -1.26 14.40 23.52
C GLU A 220 -2.19 13.84 22.43
N LEU A 221 -2.95 14.73 21.79
CA LEU A 221 -3.79 14.38 20.66
C LEU A 221 -2.91 14.10 19.43
N ASN A 222 -3.18 12.99 18.74
CA ASN A 222 -2.56 12.65 17.47
C ASN A 222 -3.62 12.72 16.37
N GLU A 223 -3.38 13.55 15.36
CA GLU A 223 -4.31 13.80 14.28
C GLU A 223 -3.87 13.12 12.98
N ALA A 224 -2.59 13.26 12.63
CA ALA A 224 -2.01 12.65 11.44
C ALA A 224 -0.57 12.16 11.67
N PHE A 225 -0.10 11.31 10.77
CA PHE A 225 1.29 10.87 10.68
C PHE A 225 1.73 10.74 9.22
N ALA A 226 2.89 11.30 8.89
CA ALA A 226 3.62 11.06 7.65
C ALA A 226 5.12 10.93 7.94
N LEU A 227 5.76 9.96 7.26
CA LEU A 227 7.22 9.77 7.31
C LEU A 227 7.81 10.17 5.97
N LEU A 228 8.57 11.26 5.98
CA LEU A 228 9.24 11.80 4.80
C LEU A 228 10.75 11.51 4.86
N TYR A 229 11.43 11.70 3.73
CA TYR A 229 12.87 11.54 3.63
C TYR A 229 13.56 12.79 3.09
N ILE A 230 14.79 13.02 3.57
CA ILE A 230 15.69 14.01 2.99
C ILE A 230 16.11 13.55 1.58
N ASP A 231 16.44 12.27 1.44
CA ASP A 231 16.76 11.64 0.16
C ASP A 231 16.32 10.16 0.17
N SER A 232 15.36 9.81 -0.67
CA SER A 232 14.81 8.44 -0.72
C SER A 232 15.78 7.40 -1.28
N ASN A 233 16.91 7.82 -1.87
CA ASN A 233 17.98 6.93 -2.33
C ASN A 233 19.00 6.61 -1.24
N LYS A 234 18.95 7.30 -0.09
CA LYS A 234 19.81 7.02 1.07
C LYS A 234 19.14 6.03 2.01
N ASP A 235 19.90 5.63 3.04
CA ASP A 235 19.40 4.73 4.08
C ASP A 235 18.14 5.31 4.75
N LYS A 236 17.01 4.66 4.50
CA LYS A 236 15.69 5.01 5.06
C LYS A 236 15.58 4.63 6.53
N LYS A 237 16.61 4.02 7.15
CA LYS A 237 16.72 3.74 8.58
C LYS A 237 17.54 4.77 9.36
N ALA A 238 18.34 5.59 8.68
CA ALA A 238 19.14 6.62 9.31
C ALA A 238 18.29 7.77 9.86
N SER A 239 18.51 8.16 11.12
CA SER A 239 17.85 9.33 11.75
C SER A 239 18.03 10.61 10.93
N SER A 240 19.25 10.83 10.43
CA SER A 240 19.61 12.00 9.62
C SER A 240 18.89 12.10 8.27
N ASN A 241 18.15 11.06 7.86
CA ASN A 241 17.44 11.00 6.60
C ASN A 241 15.91 10.98 6.78
N ARG A 242 15.39 11.07 8.00
CA ARG A 242 13.96 10.93 8.30
C ARG A 242 13.37 12.24 8.81
N ILE A 243 12.13 12.50 8.43
CA ILE A 243 11.32 13.60 8.96
C ILE A 243 9.99 12.99 9.39
N PHE A 244 9.66 13.10 10.68
CA PHE A 244 8.40 12.64 11.24
C PHE A 244 7.44 13.82 11.36
N ILE A 245 6.39 13.83 10.55
CA ILE A 245 5.27 14.76 10.69
C ILE A 245 4.21 14.03 11.49
N SER A 246 4.02 14.37 12.76
CA SER A 246 3.08 13.66 13.64
C SER A 246 2.66 14.47 14.84
N GLY A 247 1.47 14.18 15.37
CA GLY A 247 0.91 14.81 16.56
C GLY A 247 -0.34 15.63 16.24
N GLU A 248 -0.60 16.65 17.05
CA GLU A 248 -1.62 17.68 16.83
C GLU A 248 -1.10 18.75 15.86
N ASP A 249 -2.00 19.40 15.11
CA ASP A 249 -1.72 20.55 14.24
C ASP A 249 -0.62 20.28 13.20
N THR A 250 -0.57 19.06 12.65
CA THR A 250 0.42 18.67 11.63
C THR A 250 0.38 19.52 10.35
N GLY A 251 -0.72 20.24 10.13
CA GLY A 251 -1.01 21.00 8.91
C GLY A 251 -1.37 20.12 7.70
N ILE A 252 -1.42 18.79 7.86
CA ILE A 252 -1.89 17.88 6.81
C ILE A 252 -3.42 17.90 6.80
N THR A 253 -3.99 18.43 5.72
CA THR A 253 -5.44 18.58 5.54
C THR A 253 -6.02 17.64 4.49
N THR A 254 -5.17 16.90 3.78
CA THR A 254 -5.58 15.95 2.73
C THR A 254 -5.53 14.50 3.21
N TRP A 255 -6.30 13.64 2.53
CA TRP A 255 -6.35 12.22 2.85
C TRP A 255 -5.02 11.52 2.62
N ALA A 256 -4.28 11.85 1.56
CA ALA A 256 -2.90 11.45 1.32
C ALA A 256 -2.10 12.64 0.76
N MET A 257 -0.87 12.44 0.30
CA MET A 257 -0.08 13.52 -0.30
C MET A 257 0.60 13.04 -1.57
N SER A 258 0.20 13.59 -2.72
CA SER A 258 0.97 13.47 -3.95
C SER A 258 2.31 14.22 -3.84
N GLU A 259 3.19 14.03 -4.82
CA GLU A 259 4.42 14.81 -4.93
C GLU A 259 4.16 16.32 -4.98
N GLU A 260 3.14 16.75 -5.74
CA GLU A 260 2.78 18.17 -5.89
C GLU A 260 2.24 18.74 -4.57
N LYS A 261 1.39 17.98 -3.87
CA LYS A 261 0.84 18.43 -2.58
C LYS A 261 1.91 18.47 -1.48
N MET A 262 2.81 17.49 -1.48
CA MET A 262 3.96 17.48 -0.57
C MET A 262 4.84 18.71 -0.79
N ASP A 263 5.14 19.06 -2.05
CA ASP A 263 5.89 20.28 -2.39
C ASP A 263 5.15 21.55 -1.93
N SER A 264 3.84 21.62 -2.15
CA SER A 264 3.01 22.74 -1.65
C SER A 264 3.08 22.90 -0.13
N TYR A 265 3.07 21.81 0.64
CA TYR A 265 3.17 21.88 2.10
C TYR A 265 4.56 22.38 2.54
N LEU A 266 5.64 21.89 1.93
CA LEU A 266 6.98 22.41 2.18
C LEU A 266 7.04 23.91 1.92
N GLN A 267 6.61 24.36 0.74
CA GLN A 267 6.69 25.77 0.34
C GLN A 267 5.91 26.71 1.26
N SER A 268 4.81 26.23 1.86
CA SER A 268 4.02 27.00 2.82
C SER A 268 4.79 27.33 4.12
N GLY A 269 5.80 26.53 4.46
CA GLY A 269 6.59 26.67 5.69
C GLY A 269 5.92 26.10 6.94
N ILE A 270 4.78 25.42 6.82
CA ILE A 270 4.09 24.80 7.97
C ILE A 270 4.97 23.81 8.73
N TRP A 271 5.96 23.20 8.06
CA TRP A 271 6.87 22.22 8.64
C TRP A 271 8.25 22.80 8.99
N ASP A 272 8.49 24.10 8.87
CA ASP A 272 9.83 24.67 9.09
C ASP A 272 10.44 24.35 10.45
N GLY A 273 9.60 24.25 11.48
CA GLY A 273 10.02 23.90 12.84
C GLY A 273 10.20 22.40 13.09
N VAL A 274 9.87 21.52 12.13
CA VAL A 274 9.95 20.07 12.32
C VAL A 274 11.41 19.63 12.32
N GLU A 275 11.79 18.88 13.35
CA GLU A 275 13.14 18.34 13.51
C GLU A 275 13.43 17.17 12.55
N ILE A 276 14.66 17.10 12.06
CA ILE A 276 15.15 15.98 11.24
C ILE A 276 15.69 14.92 12.19
N GLY A 277 15.17 13.70 12.08
CA GLY A 277 15.47 12.66 13.04
C GLY A 277 14.44 11.55 13.16
N ASN A 278 14.55 10.82 14.27
CA ASN A 278 13.50 9.97 14.81
C ASN A 278 13.27 10.30 16.29
N ALA A 279 12.31 9.64 16.92
CA ALA A 279 11.91 9.88 18.32
C ALA A 279 13.08 9.86 19.34
N ASN A 280 14.14 9.11 19.07
CA ASN A 280 15.28 8.97 19.99
C ASN A 280 16.52 9.76 19.54
N ASP A 281 16.52 10.35 18.35
CA ASP A 281 17.69 10.96 17.73
C ASP A 281 17.28 11.98 16.66
N TYR A 282 17.26 13.27 17.03
CA TYR A 282 16.70 14.37 16.24
C TYR A 282 17.63 15.60 16.15
N ASN A 283 18.93 15.40 16.34
CA ASN A 283 19.91 16.48 16.38
C ASN A 283 20.45 16.89 14.99
N TYR A 284 19.65 16.76 13.93
CA TYR A 284 20.09 16.97 12.54
C TYR A 284 19.57 18.25 11.89
N GLY A 285 19.11 19.19 12.71
CA GLY A 285 18.50 20.44 12.27
C GLY A 285 17.00 20.30 12.04
N THR A 286 16.44 21.22 11.28
CA THR A 286 15.01 21.31 10.98
C THR A 286 14.75 21.30 9.48
N VAL A 287 13.50 21.05 9.09
CA VAL A 287 13.04 21.20 7.70
C VAL A 287 13.29 22.64 7.20
N GLY A 288 13.10 23.65 8.05
CA GLY A 288 13.35 25.06 7.72
C GLY A 288 14.80 25.37 7.32
N ASP A 289 15.78 24.61 7.84
CA ASP A 289 17.20 24.75 7.46
C ASP A 289 17.48 24.41 5.98
N TYR A 290 16.51 23.79 5.31
CA TYR A 290 16.55 23.48 3.88
C TYR A 290 15.81 24.52 3.05
N ARG A 291 14.97 25.38 3.63
CA ARG A 291 14.22 26.42 2.92
C ARG A 291 15.13 27.39 2.17
N ASP A 292 16.22 27.79 2.83
CA ASP A 292 17.24 28.68 2.25
C ASP A 292 18.14 27.98 1.21
N ARG A 293 18.02 26.65 1.07
CA ARG A 293 18.72 25.88 0.04
C ARG A 293 17.83 25.84 -1.19
N LEU A 294 18.18 26.62 -2.20
CA LEU A 294 17.43 26.65 -3.46
C LEU A 294 17.77 25.42 -4.31
N ASP A 295 16.74 24.83 -4.89
CA ASP A 295 16.89 23.75 -5.85
C ASP A 295 17.59 24.30 -7.10
N PRO A 296 18.71 23.70 -7.52
CA PRO A 296 19.54 24.26 -8.58
C PRO A 296 18.88 24.19 -9.96
N ILE A 297 17.78 23.43 -10.11
CA ILE A 297 17.05 23.24 -11.37
C ILE A 297 15.83 24.19 -11.43
N SER A 298 14.98 24.16 -10.40
CA SER A 298 13.74 24.94 -10.34
C SER A 298 13.93 26.34 -9.76
N GLY A 299 14.91 26.52 -8.88
CA GLY A 299 15.12 27.77 -8.12
C GLY A 299 14.21 27.90 -6.88
N ASP A 300 13.38 26.90 -6.59
CA ASP A 300 12.48 26.87 -5.43
C ASP A 300 13.23 26.46 -4.15
N GLY A 301 12.71 26.83 -2.97
CA GLY A 301 13.31 26.42 -1.67
C GLY A 301 13.18 24.92 -1.36
N TYR A 302 13.88 24.44 -0.33
CA TYR A 302 13.91 23.04 0.14
C TYR A 302 14.72 22.05 -0.71
N TYR A 303 15.83 22.48 -1.29
CA TYR A 303 16.77 21.60 -1.95
C TYR A 303 17.36 20.55 -1.00
N GLY A 304 17.21 19.28 -1.38
CA GLY A 304 17.67 18.15 -0.59
C GLY A 304 16.65 17.62 0.41
N ILE A 305 15.36 17.92 0.23
CA ILE A 305 14.25 17.12 0.77
C ILE A 305 13.56 16.43 -0.40
N ASP A 306 13.33 15.12 -0.30
CA ASP A 306 12.78 14.33 -1.41
C ASP A 306 11.30 14.63 -1.61
N ARG A 307 10.98 15.30 -2.73
CA ARG A 307 9.62 15.55 -3.17
C ARG A 307 9.08 14.28 -3.80
N ASN A 308 8.12 13.65 -3.13
CA ASN A 308 7.59 12.36 -3.55
C ASN A 308 6.14 12.23 -3.08
N ALA A 309 5.42 11.27 -3.65
CA ALA A 309 4.15 10.84 -3.12
C ALA A 309 4.36 10.05 -1.82
N TYR A 310 3.72 10.49 -0.73
CA TYR A 310 3.84 9.88 0.59
C TYR A 310 2.51 9.40 1.12
N SER A 311 2.55 8.27 1.83
CA SER A 311 1.42 7.82 2.62
C SER A 311 1.15 8.75 3.78
N VAL A 312 -0.13 8.95 4.09
CA VAL A 312 -0.59 9.62 5.29
C VAL A 312 -1.42 8.64 6.10
N SER A 313 -1.20 8.64 7.40
CA SER A 313 -2.09 8.02 8.37
C SER A 313 -2.88 9.12 9.05
N GLN A 314 -4.21 9.08 8.92
CA GLN A 314 -5.12 9.94 9.66
C GLN A 314 -5.67 9.16 10.85
N TYR A 315 -5.70 9.77 12.04
CA TYR A 315 -6.15 9.10 13.24
C TYR A 315 -7.55 9.55 13.62
N PHE A 316 -8.37 8.58 13.97
CA PHE A 316 -9.72 8.80 14.47
C PHE A 316 -9.94 8.00 15.74
N SER A 317 -10.94 8.41 16.52
CA SER A 317 -11.40 7.72 17.72
C SER A 317 -12.88 7.44 17.65
N THR A 318 -13.28 6.36 18.31
CA THR A 318 -14.70 5.97 18.48
C THR A 318 -15.44 6.85 19.49
N GLU A 319 -14.73 7.70 20.25
CA GLU A 319 -15.33 8.69 21.15
C GLU A 319 -14.79 10.11 20.88
N PRO A 320 -15.58 11.16 21.20
CA PRO A 320 -15.12 12.55 21.08
C PRO A 320 -13.87 12.83 21.92
N GLY A 321 -13.00 13.73 21.42
CA GLY A 321 -11.80 14.13 22.13
C GLY A 321 -10.70 13.07 22.19
N GLY A 322 -10.79 12.05 21.33
CA GLY A 322 -9.74 11.04 21.16
C GLY A 322 -9.66 10.00 22.27
N GLN A 323 -10.72 9.83 23.09
CA GLN A 323 -10.70 9.02 24.31
C GLN A 323 -11.12 7.56 24.12
N GLY A 324 -11.71 7.21 22.98
CA GLY A 324 -12.13 5.85 22.65
C GLY A 324 -11.06 5.07 21.89
N GLU A 325 -11.44 3.92 21.35
CA GLU A 325 -10.56 3.09 20.53
C GLU A 325 -10.04 3.83 19.29
N CYS A 326 -8.76 3.64 18.98
CA CYS A 326 -8.07 4.24 17.84
C CYS A 326 -8.40 3.50 16.54
N VAL A 327 -8.75 4.26 15.51
CA VAL A 327 -8.85 3.78 14.13
C VAL A 327 -7.90 4.62 13.27
N GLN A 328 -6.79 4.02 12.85
CA GLN A 328 -5.90 4.64 11.88
C GLN A 328 -6.44 4.40 10.47
N ILE A 329 -6.70 5.44 9.70
CA ILE A 329 -7.01 5.35 8.27
C ILE A 329 -5.72 5.64 7.51
N ARG A 330 -5.20 4.63 6.79
CA ARG A 330 -3.96 4.76 6.02
C ARG A 330 -4.25 4.86 4.52
N THR A 331 -3.63 5.83 3.89
CA THR A 331 -3.77 6.09 2.45
C THR A 331 -2.40 6.25 1.79
N SER A 332 -2.33 5.98 0.50
CA SER A 332 -1.13 6.11 -0.34
C SER A 332 -1.10 7.45 -1.05
N GLY A 333 0.05 8.12 -1.10
CA GLY A 333 0.23 9.31 -1.93
C GLY A 333 0.10 9.04 -3.44
N TYR A 334 0.15 7.77 -3.85
CA TYR A 334 -0.07 7.34 -5.24
C TYR A 334 -1.54 7.05 -5.55
N CYS A 335 -2.44 7.19 -4.56
CA CYS A 335 -3.85 7.00 -4.83
C CYS A 335 -4.42 8.18 -5.65
N ARG A 336 -5.44 7.91 -6.47
CA ARG A 336 -6.06 8.92 -7.35
C ARG A 336 -6.77 10.04 -6.60
N PHE A 337 -6.99 9.86 -5.29
CA PHE A 337 -7.66 10.81 -4.42
C PHE A 337 -6.69 11.43 -3.38
N ALA A 338 -5.38 11.28 -3.57
CA ALA A 338 -4.37 11.68 -2.58
C ALA A 338 -4.60 13.10 -2.05
N ASP A 339 -4.74 14.06 -2.96
CA ASP A 339 -4.82 15.49 -2.60
C ASP A 339 -6.25 15.96 -2.27
N THR A 340 -7.17 15.03 -2.03
CA THR A 340 -8.52 15.37 -1.62
C THR A 340 -8.51 15.93 -0.20
N GLU A 341 -9.02 17.16 -0.04
CA GLU A 341 -9.16 17.80 1.26
C GLU A 341 -10.19 17.06 2.13
N ILE A 342 -9.85 16.92 3.42
CA ILE A 342 -10.76 16.47 4.47
C ILE A 342 -11.72 17.62 4.77
N ASP A 343 -13.01 17.34 5.04
CA ASP A 343 -13.97 18.38 5.44
C ASP A 343 -13.41 19.14 6.66
N PRO A 344 -13.24 20.48 6.59
CA PRO A 344 -12.72 21.28 7.70
C PRO A 344 -13.52 21.12 9.00
N GLU A 345 -14.81 20.78 8.91
CA GLU A 345 -15.65 20.50 10.08
C GLU A 345 -15.31 19.15 10.73
N VAL A 346 -14.81 18.17 9.96
CA VAL A 346 -14.25 16.92 10.50
C VAL A 346 -12.92 17.19 11.18
N LEU A 347 -12.02 17.93 10.52
CA LEU A 347 -10.72 18.32 11.10
C LEU A 347 -10.89 19.10 12.40
N ALA A 348 -11.91 19.97 12.48
CA ALA A 348 -12.22 20.72 13.69
C ALA A 348 -12.98 19.91 14.77
N GLY A 349 -13.19 18.60 14.57
CA GLY A 349 -13.91 17.72 15.48
C GLY A 349 -15.42 17.99 15.60
N ARG A 350 -16.00 18.79 14.70
CA ARG A 350 -17.43 19.17 14.70
C ARG A 350 -18.32 18.17 13.96
N LYS A 351 -17.76 17.41 13.02
CA LYS A 351 -18.42 16.31 12.32
C LYS A 351 -17.68 15.00 12.52
N THR A 352 -18.42 13.91 12.38
CA THR A 352 -17.87 12.55 12.35
C THR A 352 -17.83 12.00 10.93
N ILE A 353 -17.13 10.88 10.76
CA ILE A 353 -17.15 10.12 9.52
C ILE A 353 -17.60 8.68 9.77
N ASP A 354 -18.15 8.08 8.72
CA ASP A 354 -18.23 6.63 8.56
C ASP A 354 -17.18 6.21 7.52
N VAL A 355 -16.42 5.16 7.81
CA VAL A 355 -15.39 4.62 6.90
C VAL A 355 -15.70 3.19 6.55
N THR A 356 -15.62 2.85 5.27
CA THR A 356 -15.65 1.48 4.77
C THR A 356 -14.29 1.11 4.18
N GLY A 357 -13.73 -0.02 4.60
CA GLY A 357 -12.41 -0.43 4.14
C GLY A 357 -11.98 -1.76 4.71
N ILE A 358 -10.76 -2.17 4.37
CA ILE A 358 -10.18 -3.39 4.90
C ILE A 358 -9.60 -3.13 6.29
N LEU A 359 -10.11 -3.86 7.28
CA LEU A 359 -9.59 -3.84 8.64
C LEU A 359 -8.30 -4.67 8.74
N THR A 360 -7.22 -4.09 9.23
CA THR A 360 -5.93 -4.75 9.42
C THR A 360 -5.36 -4.41 10.79
N LEU A 361 -4.32 -5.15 11.21
CA LEU A 361 -3.51 -4.82 12.37
C LEU A 361 -2.09 -4.43 11.95
N TYR A 362 -1.58 -3.37 12.56
CA TYR A 362 -0.17 -3.00 12.50
C TYR A 362 0.34 -2.76 13.92
N GLN A 363 1.23 -3.64 14.40
CA GLN A 363 1.76 -3.60 15.76
C GLN A 363 0.62 -3.53 16.79
N GLY A 364 -0.33 -4.47 16.67
CA GLY A 364 -1.49 -4.60 17.53
C GLY A 364 -2.53 -3.49 17.41
N ARG A 365 -2.35 -2.53 16.50
CA ARG A 365 -3.27 -1.39 16.34
C ARG A 365 -4.10 -1.52 15.09
N ILE A 366 -5.34 -1.09 15.21
CA ILE A 366 -6.31 -1.07 14.12
C ILE A 366 -5.85 -0.08 13.04
N GLN A 367 -5.76 -0.60 11.82
CA GLN A 367 -5.52 0.18 10.61
C GLN A 367 -6.56 -0.19 9.56
N VAL A 368 -7.21 0.81 8.96
CA VAL A 368 -8.17 0.66 7.87
C VAL A 368 -7.58 1.22 6.58
N THR A 369 -7.67 0.43 5.51
CA THR A 369 -7.29 0.86 4.15
C THR A 369 -8.53 0.88 3.25
N VAL A 370 -8.82 2.03 2.65
CA VAL A 370 -9.99 2.23 1.78
C VAL A 370 -9.68 1.94 0.31
N ASN A 371 -10.67 1.57 -0.50
CA ASN A 371 -10.45 1.47 -1.96
C ASN A 371 -10.44 2.85 -2.59
N ASN A 372 -11.38 3.72 -2.19
CA ASN A 372 -11.62 5.02 -2.80
C ASN A 372 -12.10 6.05 -1.77
N ILE A 373 -12.09 7.32 -2.14
CA ILE A 373 -12.61 8.41 -1.31
C ILE A 373 -14.11 8.27 -1.02
N THR A 374 -14.86 7.62 -1.90
CA THR A 374 -16.30 7.36 -1.73
C THR A 374 -16.60 6.40 -0.57
N ASP A 375 -15.59 5.68 -0.08
CA ASP A 375 -15.74 4.78 1.06
C ASP A 375 -15.70 5.54 2.40
N ILE A 376 -15.49 6.86 2.35
CA ILE A 376 -15.51 7.75 3.51
C ILE A 376 -16.69 8.71 3.38
N THR A 377 -17.63 8.62 4.31
CA THR A 377 -18.83 9.46 4.34
C THR A 377 -18.75 10.42 5.52
N VAL A 378 -18.89 11.72 5.26
CA VAL A 378 -18.99 12.73 6.31
C VAL A 378 -20.44 12.81 6.79
N ASN A 379 -20.64 12.62 8.10
CA ASN A 379 -21.95 12.69 8.72
C ASN A 379 -22.39 14.16 8.89
N GLN A 380 -23.70 14.41 8.71
CA GLN A 380 -24.26 15.77 8.75
C GLN A 380 -24.32 16.36 10.16
#